data_AF-A0A368HDS6-F1
#
_entry.id   AF-A0A368HDS6-F1
#
_cell.length_a   1.000
_cell.length_b   1.000
_cell.length_c   1.000
_cell.angle_alpha   90.00
_cell.angle_beta   90.00
_cell.angle_gamma   90.00
#
_symmetry.space_group_name_H-M   'P 1'
#
loop_
_entity.id
_entity.type
_entity.pdbx_description
1 polymer ?
#
loop_
_entity_poly.entity_id
_entity_poly.type
_entity_poly.pdbx_seq_one_letter_code
_entity_poly.pdbx_strand_id
1 'polypeptide(L)'
;MAVSELLTGLCVMPWFMYYFTLSGFEADIKYGLSSFWCNAVPYMAAVLPSIFHTTAIWLTVYLAIQRYVYICVPTLVRRFCTIQRSKQVIFSICIASVLMYIPDVLAFENLSLDVMDHRKNATRHMCYRRQTWLPKAIGLDLFYNLTFCAQTVFVHLIPCAMLVVFTWKLVRAIQLADKRHASLLSKSARRKFSEPPSAESLMPERNYSRNMKPRESVSEPKRAQGLKQNTRMLIVVIVLFLVTEIPAALIFIIHVLSVSLKSYVINYQLLNVLLIVRNVLIVISYPFRFAIYCGMSQQFRDVVRQMFTGKLLPRIVHDKDNSTTMALVQTTMDRESDEKR
;
A
#
# COMPACT_ATOMS: atom_id res chain seq x y z
N MET A 1 -5.58 0.27 -4.31
CA MET A 1 -4.45 1.00 -3.69
C MET A 1 -4.73 2.49 -3.80
N ALA A 2 -4.05 3.32 -4.61
CA ALA A 2 -4.22 4.78 -4.59
C ALA A 2 -5.69 5.29 -4.54
N VAL A 3 -6.60 4.74 -5.37
CA VAL A 3 -8.04 5.07 -5.32
C VAL A 3 -8.69 4.62 -4.01
N SER A 4 -8.38 3.41 -3.53
CA SER A 4 -8.85 2.87 -2.25
C SER A 4 -8.33 3.70 -1.05
N GLU A 5 -7.08 4.14 -1.08
CA GLU A 5 -6.46 4.98 -0.04
C GLU A 5 -7.12 6.37 -0.01
N LEU A 6 -7.33 6.96 -1.18
CA LEU A 6 -8.07 8.23 -1.32
C LEU A 6 -9.52 8.09 -0.81
N LEU A 7 -10.24 7.05 -1.22
CA LEU A 7 -11.60 6.77 -0.75
C LEU A 7 -11.65 6.56 0.77
N THR A 8 -10.63 5.94 1.37
CA THR A 8 -10.59 5.75 2.82
C THR A 8 -10.59 7.09 3.56
N GLY A 9 -9.83 8.07 3.09
CA GLY A 9 -9.87 9.44 3.63
C GLY A 9 -11.18 10.17 3.29
N LEU A 10 -11.58 10.15 2.01
CA LEU A 10 -12.76 10.88 1.53
C LEU A 10 -14.09 10.39 2.11
N CYS A 11 -14.24 9.10 2.42
CA CYS A 11 -15.45 8.59 3.08
C CYS A 11 -15.59 9.08 4.52
N VAL A 12 -14.47 9.34 5.21
CA VAL A 12 -14.43 9.76 6.62
C VAL A 12 -14.58 11.27 6.78
N MET A 13 -13.88 12.04 5.95
CA MET A 13 -13.71 13.49 6.12
C MET A 13 -15.03 14.29 6.24
N PRO A 14 -16.08 14.06 5.42
CA PRO A 14 -17.33 14.82 5.52
C PRO A 14 -18.02 14.67 6.89
N TRP A 15 -17.99 13.47 7.48
CA TRP A 15 -18.65 13.18 8.75
C TRP A 15 -17.93 13.85 9.92
N PHE A 16 -16.60 13.79 9.97
CA PHE A 16 -15.83 14.50 10.99
C PHE A 16 -15.85 16.02 10.79
N MET A 17 -15.83 16.52 9.56
CA MET A 17 -15.97 17.96 9.30
C MET A 17 -17.33 18.48 9.76
N TYR A 18 -18.43 17.76 9.50
CA TYR A 18 -19.73 18.12 10.05
C TYR A 18 -19.74 18.10 11.59
N TYR A 19 -19.26 17.01 12.18
CA TYR A 19 -19.32 16.80 13.63
C TYR A 19 -18.47 17.82 14.41
N PHE A 20 -17.23 18.09 13.97
CA PHE A 20 -16.30 18.96 14.69
C PHE A 20 -16.26 20.42 14.20
N THR A 21 -16.68 20.73 12.96
CA THR A 21 -16.57 22.08 12.39
C THR A 21 -17.92 22.76 12.18
N LEU A 22 -19.00 22.01 11.87
CA LEU A 22 -20.32 22.57 11.58
C LEU A 22 -21.29 22.46 12.78
N SER A 23 -20.78 22.62 14.01
CA SER A 23 -21.53 22.51 15.27
C SER A 23 -22.30 21.19 15.47
N GLY A 24 -21.99 20.12 14.73
CA GLY A 24 -22.64 18.81 14.90
C GLY A 24 -22.50 18.23 16.31
N PHE A 25 -21.36 18.48 16.97
CA PHE A 25 -21.12 18.16 18.38
C PHE A 25 -22.04 18.91 19.35
N GLU A 26 -22.31 20.20 19.10
CA GLU A 26 -23.24 21.00 19.92
C GLU A 26 -24.69 20.51 19.73
N ALA A 27 -25.05 20.12 18.51
CA ALA A 27 -26.33 19.51 18.21
C ALA A 27 -26.51 18.14 18.92
N ASP A 28 -25.48 17.28 18.97
CA ASP A 28 -25.52 16.03 19.74
C ASP A 28 -25.65 16.27 21.26
N ILE A 29 -24.91 17.23 21.82
CA ILE A 29 -25.04 17.59 23.25
C ILE A 29 -26.47 18.07 23.59
N LYS A 30 -27.10 18.82 22.68
CA LYS A 30 -28.39 19.49 22.93
C LYS A 30 -29.61 18.62 22.58
N TYR A 31 -29.57 17.92 21.45
CA TYR A 31 -30.71 17.15 20.89
C TYR A 31 -30.41 15.65 20.75
N GLY A 32 -29.13 15.26 20.74
CA GLY A 32 -28.70 13.88 20.51
C GLY A 32 -28.54 13.51 19.03
N LEU A 33 -28.07 12.30 18.76
CA LEU A 33 -27.96 11.78 17.40
C LEU A 33 -29.33 11.34 16.86
N SER A 34 -29.83 12.03 15.84
CA SER A 34 -31.05 11.60 15.14
C SER A 34 -30.87 10.23 14.48
N SER A 35 -31.98 9.55 14.19
CA SER A 35 -31.99 8.17 13.66
C SER A 35 -31.12 7.99 12.39
N PHE A 36 -31.07 9.01 11.53
CA PHE A 36 -30.19 9.02 10.36
C PHE A 36 -28.71 8.98 10.73
N TRP A 37 -28.25 9.85 11.64
CA TRP A 37 -26.84 9.88 12.07
C TRP A 37 -26.47 8.63 12.87
N CYS A 38 -27.37 8.15 13.73
CA CYS A 38 -27.19 6.91 14.48
C CYS A 38 -26.92 5.69 13.58
N ASN A 39 -27.60 5.59 12.44
CA ASN A 39 -27.34 4.54 11.45
C ASN A 39 -26.16 4.85 10.53
N ALA A 40 -26.06 6.07 10.00
CA ALA A 40 -25.09 6.38 8.95
C ALA A 40 -23.64 6.48 9.44
N VAL A 41 -23.41 7.05 10.64
CA VAL A 41 -22.05 7.30 11.16
C VAL A 41 -21.25 5.99 11.34
N PRO A 42 -21.76 4.93 11.99
CA PRO A 42 -21.01 3.66 12.12
C PRO A 42 -20.62 3.05 10.77
N TYR A 43 -21.53 3.05 9.79
CA TYR A 43 -21.23 2.47 8.48
C TYR A 43 -20.26 3.33 7.66
N MET A 44 -20.45 4.65 7.62
CA MET A 44 -19.69 5.54 6.74
C MET A 44 -18.36 6.02 7.32
N ALA A 45 -18.26 6.17 8.65
CA ALA A 45 -17.05 6.63 9.33
C ALA A 45 -16.20 5.49 9.95
N ALA A 46 -16.74 4.27 10.11
CA ALA A 46 -15.97 3.13 10.61
C ALA A 46 -15.91 1.94 9.64
N VAL A 47 -17.05 1.38 9.18
CA VAL A 47 -17.06 0.14 8.37
C VAL A 47 -16.50 0.36 6.95
N LEU A 48 -17.09 1.27 6.17
CA LEU A 48 -16.72 1.53 4.78
C LEU A 48 -15.24 1.97 4.64
N PRO A 49 -14.70 2.86 5.49
CA PRO A 49 -13.28 3.19 5.48
C PRO A 49 -12.38 2.00 5.83
N SER A 50 -12.80 1.14 6.76
CA SER A 50 -12.04 -0.07 7.14
C SER A 50 -11.97 -1.09 5.99
N ILE A 51 -13.03 -1.22 5.19
CA ILE A 51 -13.04 -2.03 3.96
C ILE A 51 -12.06 -1.45 2.93
N PHE A 52 -12.10 -0.14 2.68
CA PHE A 52 -11.21 0.51 1.70
C PHE A 52 -9.74 0.49 2.15
N HIS A 53 -9.47 0.67 3.44
CA HIS A 53 -8.16 0.50 4.06
C HIS A 53 -7.64 -0.92 3.81
N THR A 54 -8.37 -1.94 4.24
CA THR A 54 -8.01 -3.36 4.06
C THR A 54 -7.76 -3.72 2.60
N THR A 55 -8.63 -3.23 1.69
CA THR A 55 -8.46 -3.37 0.25
C THR A 55 -7.17 -2.70 -0.24
N ALA A 56 -6.82 -1.52 0.28
CA ALA A 56 -5.54 -0.87 -0.02
C ALA A 56 -4.35 -1.71 0.46
N ILE A 57 -4.36 -2.20 1.70
CA ILE A 57 -3.30 -3.04 2.27
C ILE A 57 -3.03 -4.25 1.38
N TRP A 58 -4.06 -5.04 1.07
CA TRP A 58 -3.92 -6.27 0.28
C TRP A 58 -3.49 -5.99 -1.17
N LEU A 59 -3.89 -4.84 -1.75
CA LEU A 59 -3.38 -4.40 -3.05
C LEU A 59 -1.91 -3.96 -2.99
N THR A 60 -1.45 -3.38 -1.88
CA THR A 60 -0.02 -3.08 -1.63
C THR A 60 0.80 -4.36 -1.50
N VAL A 61 0.30 -5.37 -0.76
CA VAL A 61 0.91 -6.72 -0.70
C VAL A 61 1.03 -7.32 -2.10
N TYR A 62 -0.05 -7.29 -2.88
CA TYR A 62 -0.07 -7.82 -4.24
C TYR A 62 0.94 -7.12 -5.16
N LEU A 63 1.04 -5.79 -5.10
CA LEU A 63 2.01 -5.02 -5.88
C LEU A 63 3.46 -5.29 -5.47
N ALA A 64 3.72 -5.47 -4.17
CA ALA A 64 5.04 -5.88 -3.68
C ALA A 64 5.43 -7.27 -4.22
N ILE A 65 4.50 -8.24 -4.22
CA ILE A 65 4.69 -9.57 -4.81
C ILE A 65 4.94 -9.48 -6.32
N GLN A 66 4.10 -8.74 -7.07
CA GLN A 66 4.26 -8.58 -8.52
C GLN A 66 5.64 -8.01 -8.88
N ARG A 67 6.14 -7.03 -8.12
CA ARG A 67 7.47 -6.44 -8.37
C ARG A 67 8.62 -7.34 -7.93
N TYR A 68 8.46 -8.09 -6.84
CA TYR A 68 9.41 -9.14 -6.47
C TYR A 68 9.53 -10.19 -7.59
N VAL A 69 8.41 -10.71 -8.11
CA VAL A 69 8.40 -11.66 -9.23
C VAL A 69 9.03 -11.05 -10.48
N TYR A 70 8.67 -9.80 -10.83
CA TYR A 70 9.22 -9.12 -12.01
C TYR A 70 10.75 -8.96 -11.98
N ILE A 71 11.33 -8.69 -10.80
CA ILE A 71 12.77 -8.43 -10.66
C ILE A 71 13.56 -9.72 -10.40
N CYS A 72 13.01 -10.64 -9.60
CA CYS A 72 13.76 -11.81 -9.12
C CYS A 72 13.48 -13.09 -9.92
N VAL A 73 12.33 -13.19 -10.60
CA VAL A 73 11.89 -14.41 -11.31
C VAL A 73 11.21 -14.04 -12.64
N PRO A 74 11.96 -13.47 -13.62
CA PRO A 74 11.40 -12.98 -14.88
C PRO A 74 10.65 -14.08 -15.67
N THR A 75 11.03 -15.35 -15.51
CA THR A 75 10.36 -16.51 -16.13
C THR A 75 8.91 -16.68 -15.69
N LEU A 76 8.53 -16.26 -14.48
CA LEU A 76 7.14 -16.36 -13.97
C LEU A 76 6.24 -15.21 -14.44
N VAL A 77 6.82 -14.11 -14.95
CA VAL A 77 6.09 -12.87 -15.29
C VAL A 77 5.01 -13.13 -16.35
N ARG A 78 5.33 -13.92 -17.40
CA ARG A 78 4.35 -14.30 -18.44
C ARG A 78 3.15 -15.10 -17.91
N ARG A 79 3.30 -15.84 -16.81
CA ARG A 79 2.22 -16.65 -16.21
C ARG A 79 1.41 -15.87 -15.17
N PHE A 80 2.06 -15.10 -14.30
CA PHE A 80 1.42 -14.47 -13.14
C PHE A 80 1.06 -12.98 -13.33
N CYS A 81 1.83 -12.22 -14.10
CA CYS A 81 1.67 -10.75 -14.20
C CYS A 81 0.82 -10.31 -15.40
N THR A 82 -0.11 -11.16 -15.87
CA THR A 82 -0.99 -10.79 -17.00
C THR A 82 -2.12 -9.86 -16.55
N ILE A 83 -2.61 -9.02 -17.47
CA ILE A 83 -3.65 -8.01 -17.18
C ILE A 83 -4.96 -8.67 -16.72
N GLN A 84 -5.37 -9.77 -17.36
CA GLN A 84 -6.60 -10.50 -17.02
C GLN A 84 -6.53 -11.10 -15.61
N ARG A 85 -5.42 -11.78 -15.27
CA ARG A 85 -5.21 -12.34 -13.93
C ARG A 85 -5.11 -11.24 -12.87
N SER A 86 -4.45 -10.13 -13.18
CA SER A 86 -4.38 -8.97 -12.27
C SER A 86 -5.78 -8.41 -11.96
N LYS A 87 -6.66 -8.30 -12.97
CA LYS A 87 -8.06 -7.90 -12.75
C LYS A 87 -8.83 -8.90 -11.87
N GLN A 88 -8.67 -10.21 -12.11
CA GLN A 88 -9.29 -11.25 -11.28
C GLN A 88 -8.83 -11.15 -9.81
N VAL A 89 -7.52 -10.99 -9.57
CA VAL A 89 -6.97 -10.86 -8.21
C VAL A 89 -7.43 -9.58 -7.51
N ILE A 90 -7.47 -8.44 -8.21
CA ILE A 90 -8.01 -7.19 -7.66
C ILE A 90 -9.48 -7.37 -7.25
N PHE A 91 -10.30 -7.98 -8.11
CA PHE A 91 -11.71 -8.23 -7.83
C PHE A 91 -11.90 -9.18 -6.63
N SER A 92 -11.13 -10.26 -6.54
CA SER A 92 -11.17 -11.16 -5.37
C SER A 92 -10.71 -10.48 -4.07
N ILE A 93 -9.72 -9.57 -4.13
CA ILE A 93 -9.28 -8.80 -2.95
C ILE A 93 -10.40 -7.86 -2.48
N CYS A 94 -11.08 -7.16 -3.39
CA CYS A 94 -12.22 -6.32 -3.03
C CYS A 94 -13.35 -7.12 -2.38
N ILE A 95 -13.73 -8.27 -2.96
CA ILE A 95 -14.75 -9.16 -2.38
C ILE A 95 -14.32 -9.67 -1.01
N ALA A 96 -13.12 -10.24 -0.89
CA ALA A 96 -12.61 -10.77 0.38
C ALA A 96 -12.55 -9.69 1.47
N SER A 97 -12.17 -8.46 1.10
CA SER A 97 -12.15 -7.33 2.03
C SER A 97 -13.55 -6.96 2.52
N VAL A 98 -14.58 -6.99 1.67
CA VAL A 98 -15.98 -6.80 2.10
C VAL A 98 -16.43 -7.95 3.00
N LEU A 99 -16.20 -9.21 2.58
CA LEU A 99 -16.61 -10.41 3.33
C LEU A 99 -16.06 -10.43 4.76
N MET A 100 -14.83 -9.94 4.99
CA MET A 100 -14.23 -9.87 6.33
C MET A 100 -14.98 -8.98 7.32
N TYR A 101 -15.74 -7.97 6.86
CA TYR A 101 -16.50 -7.06 7.73
C TYR A 101 -17.99 -7.42 7.84
N ILE A 102 -18.50 -8.34 7.02
CA ILE A 102 -19.90 -8.80 7.10
C ILE A 102 -20.27 -9.35 8.50
N PRO A 103 -19.42 -10.13 9.22
CA PRO A 103 -19.76 -10.61 10.56
C PRO A 103 -20.07 -9.49 11.56
N ASP A 104 -19.30 -8.39 11.56
CA ASP A 104 -19.54 -7.25 12.47
C ASP A 104 -20.81 -6.48 12.10
N VAL A 105 -21.11 -6.35 10.79
CA VAL A 105 -22.35 -5.73 10.31
C VAL A 105 -23.58 -6.57 10.67
N LEU A 106 -23.52 -7.90 10.55
CA LEU A 106 -24.64 -8.78 10.89
C LEU A 106 -24.82 -8.99 12.40
N ALA A 107 -23.77 -8.78 13.20
CA ALA A 107 -23.81 -8.94 14.66
C ALA A 107 -24.52 -7.80 15.40
N PHE A 108 -24.65 -6.63 14.76
CA PHE A 108 -25.06 -5.41 15.44
C PHE A 108 -26.01 -4.53 14.62
N GLU A 109 -27.09 -4.07 15.25
CA GLU A 109 -28.05 -3.10 14.72
C GLU A 109 -27.97 -1.80 15.53
N ASN A 110 -28.11 -0.64 14.87
CA ASN A 110 -28.13 0.66 15.55
C ASN A 110 -29.59 1.13 15.72
N LEU A 111 -30.01 1.30 16.97
CA LEU A 111 -31.35 1.75 17.33
C LEU A 111 -31.28 3.14 17.95
N SER A 112 -32.03 4.09 17.40
CA SER A 112 -32.28 5.40 18.03
C SER A 112 -33.46 5.29 18.98
N LEU A 113 -33.26 5.66 20.25
CA LEU A 113 -34.28 5.70 21.29
C LEU A 113 -34.42 7.13 21.83
N ASP A 114 -35.65 7.53 22.10
CA ASP A 114 -35.95 8.86 22.61
C ASP A 114 -36.06 8.80 24.14
N VAL A 115 -35.10 9.43 24.82
CA VAL A 115 -34.97 9.38 26.29
C VAL A 115 -35.25 10.76 26.87
N MET A 116 -36.17 10.84 27.83
CA MET A 116 -36.42 12.06 28.59
C MET A 116 -35.28 12.33 29.57
N ASP A 117 -34.53 13.43 29.37
CA ASP A 117 -33.55 13.90 30.34
C ASP A 117 -34.27 14.65 31.47
N HIS A 118 -34.54 13.94 32.58
CA HIS A 118 -35.17 14.49 33.78
C HIS A 118 -34.41 15.67 34.41
N ARG A 119 -33.12 15.91 34.09
CA ARG A 119 -32.39 17.10 34.58
C ARG A 119 -32.65 18.34 33.74
N LYS A 120 -33.05 18.18 32.48
CA LYS A 120 -33.26 19.27 31.51
C LYS A 120 -34.72 19.44 31.07
N ASN A 121 -35.60 18.52 31.49
CA ASN A 121 -36.98 18.40 30.99
C ASN A 121 -37.07 18.40 29.46
N ALA A 122 -36.09 17.74 28.81
CA ALA A 122 -35.96 17.71 27.36
C ALA A 122 -35.79 16.27 26.86
N THR A 123 -36.45 15.93 25.76
CA THR A 123 -36.22 14.66 25.06
C THR A 123 -34.89 14.70 24.31
N ARG A 124 -34.09 13.64 24.44
CA ARG A 124 -32.82 13.48 23.72
C ARG A 124 -32.81 12.17 22.93
N HIS A 125 -32.38 12.24 21.68
CA HIS A 125 -32.17 11.04 20.85
C HIS A 125 -30.86 10.35 21.24
N MET A 126 -30.96 9.12 21.75
CA MET A 126 -29.81 8.31 22.15
C MET A 126 -29.63 7.13 21.19
N CYS A 127 -28.44 7.02 20.62
CA CYS A 127 -28.07 5.91 19.73
C CYS A 127 -27.52 4.73 20.54
N TYR A 128 -28.10 3.55 20.37
CA TYR A 128 -27.69 2.32 21.04
C TYR A 128 -27.39 1.20 20.04
N ARG A 129 -26.20 0.60 20.13
CA ARG A 129 -25.77 -0.53 19.27
C ARG A 129 -26.24 -1.85 19.90
N ARG A 130 -27.36 -2.38 19.42
CA ARG A 130 -28.01 -3.61 19.89
C ARG A 130 -27.36 -4.84 19.24
N GLN A 131 -27.12 -5.89 20.03
CA GLN A 131 -26.73 -7.21 19.51
C GLN A 131 -27.91 -7.90 18.81
N THR A 132 -27.67 -8.45 17.62
CA THR A 132 -28.67 -9.22 16.86
C THR A 132 -28.83 -10.66 17.37
N TRP A 133 -29.52 -11.50 16.61
CA TRP A 133 -29.66 -12.93 16.91
C TRP A 133 -28.36 -13.73 16.64
N LEU A 134 -27.51 -13.27 15.71
CA LEU A 134 -26.35 -14.03 15.24
C LEU A 134 -25.31 -14.33 16.34
N PRO A 135 -24.86 -13.36 17.17
CA PRO A 135 -23.92 -13.65 18.25
C PRO A 135 -24.54 -14.52 19.36
N LYS A 136 -25.87 -14.46 19.53
CA LYS A 136 -26.60 -15.25 20.53
C LYS A 136 -26.74 -16.71 20.13
N ALA A 137 -26.90 -17.01 18.84
CA ALA A 137 -26.99 -18.37 18.33
C ALA A 137 -25.65 -19.12 18.36
N ILE A 138 -24.53 -18.42 18.11
CA ILE A 138 -23.18 -19.00 18.09
C ILE A 138 -22.55 -19.06 19.50
N GLY A 139 -23.04 -18.23 20.43
CA GLY A 139 -22.44 -18.00 21.74
C GLY A 139 -21.49 -16.80 21.70
N LEU A 140 -21.74 -15.82 22.58
CA LEU A 140 -21.10 -14.49 22.50
C LEU A 140 -19.58 -14.57 22.57
N ASP A 141 -19.02 -15.26 23.57
CA ASP A 141 -17.56 -15.36 23.75
C ASP A 141 -16.88 -16.04 22.55
N LEU A 142 -17.50 -17.07 21.96
CA LEU A 142 -16.95 -17.76 20.78
C LEU A 142 -17.01 -16.86 19.54
N PHE A 143 -18.15 -16.19 19.32
CA PHE A 143 -18.32 -15.27 18.21
C PHE A 143 -17.30 -14.12 18.27
N TYR A 144 -17.20 -13.43 19.42
CA TYR A 144 -16.27 -12.31 19.57
C TYR A 144 -14.81 -12.76 19.46
N ASN A 145 -14.41 -13.85 20.12
CA ASN A 145 -13.04 -14.34 20.01
C ASN A 145 -12.69 -14.74 18.56
N LEU A 146 -13.59 -15.43 17.86
CA LEU A 146 -13.36 -15.82 16.46
C LEU A 146 -13.27 -14.60 15.53
N THR A 147 -14.20 -13.65 15.63
CA THR A 147 -14.22 -12.44 14.77
C THR A 147 -13.03 -11.53 15.05
N PHE A 148 -12.71 -11.22 16.31
CA PHE A 148 -11.54 -10.39 16.64
C PHE A 148 -10.21 -11.09 16.31
N CYS A 149 -10.10 -12.41 16.50
CA CYS A 149 -8.91 -13.16 16.10
C CYS A 149 -8.74 -13.14 14.57
N ALA A 150 -9.80 -13.45 13.82
CA ALA A 150 -9.77 -13.41 12.35
C ALA A 150 -9.40 -12.01 11.83
N GLN A 151 -10.00 -10.94 12.38
CA GLN A 151 -9.67 -9.57 12.00
C GLN A 151 -8.20 -9.23 12.34
N THR A 152 -7.71 -9.60 13.52
CA THR A 152 -6.31 -9.40 13.93
C THR A 152 -5.35 -10.11 12.98
N VAL A 153 -5.64 -11.36 12.62
CA VAL A 153 -4.78 -12.19 11.77
C VAL A 153 -4.81 -11.70 10.32
N PHE A 154 -5.99 -11.54 9.72
CA PHE A 154 -6.12 -11.26 8.28
C PHE A 154 -6.01 -9.78 7.90
N VAL A 155 -6.38 -8.84 8.77
CA VAL A 155 -6.30 -7.40 8.46
C VAL A 155 -4.96 -6.81 8.89
N HIS A 156 -4.36 -7.29 9.98
CA HIS A 156 -3.16 -6.69 10.56
C HIS A 156 -1.93 -7.60 10.49
N LEU A 157 -1.95 -8.79 11.08
CA LEU A 157 -0.76 -9.62 11.24
C LEU A 157 -0.19 -10.14 9.91
N ILE A 158 -1.02 -10.85 9.11
CA ILE A 158 -0.60 -11.43 7.84
C ILE A 158 -0.12 -10.35 6.86
N PRO A 159 -0.85 -9.25 6.62
CA PRO A 159 -0.39 -8.26 5.66
C PRO A 159 0.89 -7.53 6.09
N CYS A 160 1.03 -7.19 7.38
CA CYS A 160 2.27 -6.59 7.89
C CYS A 160 3.46 -7.54 7.74
N ALA A 161 3.32 -8.81 8.14
CA ALA A 161 4.36 -9.82 7.99
C ALA A 161 4.75 -10.02 6.51
N MET A 162 3.76 -10.14 5.61
CA MET A 162 3.99 -10.29 4.17
C MET A 162 4.73 -9.07 3.59
N LEU A 163 4.33 -7.85 3.94
CA LEU A 163 5.01 -6.64 3.46
C LEU A 163 6.45 -6.54 3.97
N VAL A 164 6.72 -6.86 5.23
CA VAL A 164 8.08 -6.90 5.77
C VAL A 164 8.93 -7.94 5.03
N VAL A 165 8.40 -9.15 4.81
CA VAL A 165 9.12 -10.22 4.11
C VAL A 165 9.39 -9.87 2.64
N PHE A 166 8.40 -9.35 1.89
CA PHE A 166 8.58 -9.01 0.48
C PHE A 166 9.44 -7.77 0.28
N THR A 167 9.34 -6.74 1.13
CA THR A 167 10.23 -5.57 1.06
C THR A 167 11.66 -5.94 1.39
N TRP A 168 11.91 -6.74 2.43
CA TRP A 168 13.25 -7.21 2.77
C TRP A 168 13.87 -8.05 1.64
N LYS A 169 13.09 -8.96 1.03
CA LYS A 169 13.54 -9.73 -0.14
C LYS A 169 13.82 -8.82 -1.35
N LEU A 170 12.96 -7.83 -1.61
CA LEU A 170 13.12 -6.87 -2.71
C LEU A 170 14.37 -5.99 -2.53
N VAL A 171 14.57 -5.42 -1.34
CA VAL A 171 15.74 -4.60 -1.02
C VAL A 171 17.02 -5.42 -1.10
N ARG A 172 17.04 -6.66 -0.58
CA ARG A 172 18.19 -7.58 -0.73
C ARG A 172 18.48 -7.91 -2.20
N ALA A 173 17.45 -8.13 -3.03
CA ALA A 173 17.63 -8.42 -4.45
C ALA A 173 18.24 -7.24 -5.21
N ILE A 174 17.78 -6.01 -4.93
CA ILE A 174 18.32 -4.79 -5.53
C ILE A 174 19.77 -4.56 -5.07
N GLN A 175 20.06 -4.67 -3.77
CA GLN A 175 21.43 -4.58 -3.24
C GLN A 175 22.37 -5.64 -3.85
N LEU A 176 21.88 -6.84 -4.15
CA LEU A 176 22.65 -7.88 -4.83
C LEU A 176 22.92 -7.53 -6.29
N ALA A 177 21.93 -6.98 -7.01
CA ALA A 177 22.08 -6.52 -8.38
C ALA A 177 23.08 -5.34 -8.51
N ASP A 178 23.00 -4.36 -7.61
CA ASP A 178 23.91 -3.21 -7.59
C ASP A 178 25.36 -3.64 -7.26
N LYS A 179 25.54 -4.57 -6.30
CA LYS A 179 26.86 -5.18 -6.02
C LYS A 179 27.43 -5.91 -7.25
N ARG A 180 26.61 -6.65 -7.99
CA ARG A 180 27.03 -7.31 -9.25
C ARG A 180 27.47 -6.28 -10.28
N HIS A 181 26.68 -5.24 -10.55
CA HIS A 181 27.06 -4.15 -11.46
C HIS A 181 28.39 -3.48 -11.07
N ALA A 182 28.59 -3.15 -9.79
CA ALA A 182 29.85 -2.58 -9.31
C ALA A 182 31.05 -3.53 -9.49
N SER A 183 30.86 -4.83 -9.29
CA SER A 183 31.91 -5.83 -9.52
C SER A 183 32.29 -6.01 -11.00
N LEU A 184 31.34 -5.82 -11.93
CA LEU A 184 31.58 -5.90 -13.37
C LEU A 184 32.30 -4.66 -13.88
N LEU A 185 31.91 -3.46 -13.42
CA LEU A 185 32.58 -2.20 -13.75
C LEU A 185 34.05 -2.19 -13.26
N SER A 186 34.30 -2.65 -12.03
CA SER A 186 35.66 -2.74 -11.48
C SER A 186 36.53 -3.82 -12.16
N LYS A 187 35.96 -4.96 -12.57
CA LYS A 187 36.67 -5.95 -13.41
C LYS A 187 36.97 -5.43 -14.81
N SER A 188 36.04 -4.71 -15.43
CA SER A 188 36.22 -4.08 -16.75
C SER A 188 37.31 -3.01 -16.72
N ALA A 189 37.29 -2.13 -15.71
CA ALA A 189 38.33 -1.14 -15.48
C ALA A 189 39.72 -1.79 -15.27
N ARG A 190 39.79 -2.90 -14.52
CA ARG A 190 41.04 -3.62 -14.26
C ARG A 190 41.61 -4.30 -15.51
N ARG A 191 40.78 -4.95 -16.34
CA ARG A 191 41.23 -5.51 -17.64
C ARG A 191 41.88 -4.44 -18.53
N LYS A 192 41.31 -3.23 -18.56
CA LYS A 192 41.84 -2.08 -19.33
C LYS A 192 43.19 -1.53 -18.85
N PHE A 193 43.67 -1.96 -17.69
CA PHE A 193 44.97 -1.57 -17.13
C PHE A 193 46.00 -2.71 -17.22
N SER A 194 45.63 -3.88 -17.75
CA SER A 194 46.46 -5.10 -17.72
C SER A 194 46.95 -5.56 -19.10
N GLU A 195 46.86 -4.72 -20.14
CA GLU A 195 47.65 -4.92 -21.38
C GLU A 195 49.06 -4.37 -21.15
N PRO A 196 50.11 -5.22 -21.17
CA PRO A 196 51.49 -4.76 -21.05
C PRO A 196 52.01 -4.20 -22.39
N PRO A 197 52.87 -3.17 -22.39
CA PRO A 197 53.50 -2.68 -23.61
C PRO A 197 54.65 -3.60 -24.03
N SER A 198 54.49 -4.32 -25.14
CA SER A 198 55.59 -5.02 -25.81
C SER A 198 56.27 -4.10 -26.84
N ALA A 199 57.57 -3.84 -26.66
CA ALA A 199 58.44 -3.20 -27.66
C ALA A 199 58.75 -4.16 -28.83
N GLU A 200 59.24 -3.79 -30.02
CA GLU A 200 59.82 -2.52 -30.56
C GLU A 200 59.15 -2.17 -31.94
N SER A 201 59.57 -1.21 -32.81
CA SER A 201 60.74 -0.32 -32.91
C SER A 201 60.46 1.01 -33.68
N LEU A 202 61.51 1.81 -33.89
CA LEU A 202 61.72 2.92 -34.86
C LEU A 202 60.58 3.93 -35.23
N MET A 203 60.62 5.09 -34.55
CA MET A 203 60.71 6.51 -35.06
C MET A 203 59.94 7.01 -36.31
N PRO A 204 59.58 8.32 -36.41
CA PRO A 204 59.37 9.34 -35.36
C PRO A 204 58.09 10.21 -35.52
N GLU A 205 57.80 10.97 -34.44
CA GLU A 205 57.09 12.26 -34.39
C GLU A 205 55.74 12.48 -35.14
N ARG A 206 54.66 12.70 -34.36
CA ARG A 206 53.78 13.89 -34.54
C ARG A 206 52.94 14.17 -33.31
N ASN A 207 52.91 15.45 -32.92
CA ASN A 207 52.03 15.96 -31.87
C ASN A 207 50.56 15.65 -32.18
N TYR A 208 49.91 14.90 -31.30
CA TYR A 208 48.46 14.97 -31.14
C TYR A 208 48.12 15.04 -29.66
N SER A 209 47.88 16.26 -29.18
CA SER A 209 47.27 16.53 -27.87
C SER A 209 45.85 15.96 -27.85
N ARG A 210 45.75 14.64 -27.70
CA ARG A 210 44.48 13.93 -27.63
C ARG A 210 43.85 14.23 -26.29
N ASN A 211 43.11 15.33 -26.23
CA ASN A 211 42.16 15.66 -25.17
C ASN A 211 41.42 14.38 -24.77
N MET A 212 41.81 13.80 -23.63
CA MET A 212 41.10 12.67 -23.05
C MET A 212 39.84 13.22 -22.38
N LYS A 213 38.88 13.64 -23.21
CA LYS A 213 37.50 13.79 -22.76
C LYS A 213 37.14 12.50 -22.03
N PRO A 214 36.69 12.56 -20.77
CA PRO A 214 36.10 11.40 -20.12
C PRO A 214 35.00 10.91 -21.05
N ARG A 215 35.18 9.72 -21.63
CA ARG A 215 34.15 9.13 -22.49
C ARG A 215 32.94 8.95 -21.58
N GLU A 216 31.88 9.69 -21.90
CA GLU A 216 30.70 9.82 -21.05
C GLU A 216 30.28 8.45 -20.53
N SER A 217 29.83 8.43 -19.27
CA SER A 217 29.17 7.27 -18.67
C SER A 217 28.28 6.62 -19.71
N VAL A 218 28.47 5.31 -19.94
CA VAL A 218 27.54 4.53 -20.77
C VAL A 218 26.18 4.77 -20.15
N SER A 219 25.39 5.62 -20.81
CA SER A 219 24.15 6.09 -20.22
C SER A 219 23.27 4.87 -20.07
N GLU A 220 22.85 4.59 -18.84
CA GLU A 220 21.84 3.57 -18.61
C GLU A 220 20.70 3.87 -19.58
N PRO A 221 20.28 2.90 -20.41
CA PRO A 221 19.26 3.16 -21.40
C PRO A 221 18.06 3.75 -20.65
N LYS A 222 17.55 4.91 -21.09
CA LYS A 222 16.56 5.73 -20.35
C LYS A 222 15.34 4.90 -19.86
N ARG A 223 15.04 3.80 -20.57
CA ARG A 223 14.05 2.76 -20.26
C ARG A 223 14.38 1.93 -18.99
N ALA A 224 15.64 1.52 -18.78
CA ALA A 224 16.09 0.86 -17.56
C ALA A 224 16.09 1.80 -16.36
N GLN A 225 16.45 3.08 -16.54
CA GLN A 225 16.25 4.11 -15.52
C GLN A 225 14.77 4.29 -15.17
N GLY A 226 13.86 4.31 -16.15
CA GLY A 226 12.42 4.33 -15.90
C GLY A 226 11.91 3.14 -15.08
N LEU A 227 12.46 1.94 -15.31
CA LEU A 227 12.15 0.75 -14.51
C LEU A 227 12.69 0.87 -13.07
N LYS A 228 13.93 1.35 -12.90
CA LYS A 228 14.52 1.66 -11.59
C LYS A 228 13.72 2.75 -10.85
N GLN A 229 13.25 3.78 -11.54
CA GLN A 229 12.47 4.88 -10.98
C GLN A 229 11.08 4.45 -10.53
N ASN A 230 10.36 3.67 -11.34
CA ASN A 230 9.06 3.07 -10.96
C ASN A 230 9.19 2.08 -9.78
N THR A 231 10.32 1.40 -9.66
CA THR A 231 10.62 0.51 -8.52
C THR A 231 10.96 1.31 -7.26
N ARG A 232 11.82 2.34 -7.39
CA ARG A 232 12.17 3.26 -6.29
C ARG A 232 10.94 3.95 -5.71
N MET A 233 10.03 4.40 -6.57
CA MET A 233 8.77 4.98 -6.14
C MET A 233 7.95 3.98 -5.31
N LEU A 234 7.78 2.75 -5.78
CA LEU A 234 7.00 1.76 -5.04
C LEU A 234 7.64 1.44 -3.68
N ILE A 235 8.97 1.33 -3.62
CA ILE A 235 9.70 1.13 -2.36
C ILE A 235 9.43 2.27 -1.38
N VAL A 236 9.46 3.53 -1.83
CA VAL A 236 9.15 4.69 -0.97
C VAL A 236 7.74 4.59 -0.39
N VAL A 237 6.73 4.22 -1.19
CA VAL A 237 5.36 4.08 -0.65
C VAL A 237 5.23 2.88 0.29
N ILE A 238 5.86 1.74 0.01
CA ILE A 238 5.80 0.60 0.93
C ILE A 238 6.55 0.91 2.25
N VAL A 239 7.65 1.68 2.22
CA VAL A 239 8.33 2.14 3.45
C VAL A 239 7.42 3.08 4.25
N LEU A 240 6.77 4.06 3.62
CA LEU A 240 5.79 4.94 4.28
C LEU A 240 4.62 4.14 4.88
N PHE A 241 4.14 3.14 4.15
CA PHE A 241 3.13 2.20 4.62
C PHE A 241 3.63 1.46 5.87
N LEU A 242 4.79 0.80 5.83
CA LEU A 242 5.34 0.06 6.98
C LEU A 242 5.53 0.95 8.23
N VAL A 243 6.05 2.18 8.06
CA VAL A 243 6.28 3.12 9.18
C VAL A 243 4.97 3.52 9.87
N THR A 244 3.86 3.60 9.14
CA THR A 244 2.55 3.99 9.70
C THR A 244 1.74 2.78 10.19
N GLU A 245 1.90 1.62 9.56
CA GLU A 245 1.04 0.45 9.74
C GLU A 245 1.60 -0.54 10.78
N ILE A 246 2.93 -0.62 10.97
CA ILE A 246 3.52 -1.42 12.05
C ILE A 246 3.07 -0.89 13.43
N PRO A 247 3.17 0.42 13.76
CA PRO A 247 2.66 0.94 15.04
C PRO A 247 1.14 0.73 15.18
N ALA A 248 0.38 0.95 14.10
CA ALA A 248 -1.06 0.77 14.09
C ALA A 248 -1.51 -0.69 14.33
N ALA A 249 -0.77 -1.66 13.78
CA ALA A 249 -0.99 -3.08 14.01
C ALA A 249 -0.62 -3.48 15.44
N LEU A 250 0.51 -3.01 15.98
CA LEU A 250 0.92 -3.28 17.37
C LEU A 250 -0.12 -2.76 18.37
N ILE A 251 -0.59 -1.52 18.21
CA ILE A 251 -1.65 -0.94 19.05
C ILE A 251 -2.93 -1.79 19.00
N PHE A 252 -3.34 -2.25 17.82
CA PHE A 252 -4.53 -3.09 17.67
C PHE A 252 -4.36 -4.48 18.32
N ILE A 253 -3.21 -5.11 18.17
CA ILE A 253 -2.88 -6.40 18.81
C ILE A 253 -2.91 -6.25 20.34
N ILE A 254 -2.35 -5.17 20.90
CA ILE A 254 -2.39 -4.88 22.33
C ILE A 254 -3.84 -4.73 22.83
N HIS A 255 -4.69 -4.03 22.06
CA HIS A 255 -6.11 -3.89 22.39
C HIS A 255 -6.85 -5.23 22.40
N VAL A 256 -6.72 -6.03 21.34
CA VAL A 256 -7.37 -7.35 21.26
C VAL A 256 -6.86 -8.29 22.35
N LEU A 257 -5.55 -8.30 22.63
CA LEU A 257 -4.97 -9.13 23.68
C LEU A 257 -5.50 -8.74 25.08
N SER A 258 -5.61 -7.44 25.37
CA SER A 258 -6.16 -6.93 26.63
C SER A 258 -7.63 -7.33 26.81
N VAL A 259 -8.44 -7.23 25.76
CA VAL A 259 -9.85 -7.65 25.76
C VAL A 259 -9.99 -9.17 25.91
N SER A 260 -9.25 -9.96 25.13
CA SER A 260 -9.33 -11.43 25.12
C SER A 260 -8.83 -12.07 26.42
N LEU A 261 -7.74 -11.57 27.01
CA LEU A 261 -7.19 -12.10 28.26
C LEU A 261 -7.88 -11.57 29.53
N LYS A 262 -8.93 -10.72 29.40
CA LYS A 262 -9.66 -10.05 30.49
C LYS A 262 -8.72 -9.42 31.54
N SER A 263 -7.55 -8.98 31.10
CA SER A 263 -6.42 -8.64 31.97
C SER A 263 -6.31 -7.15 32.18
N TYR A 264 -6.55 -6.71 33.43
CA TYR A 264 -6.51 -5.32 33.89
C TYR A 264 -5.10 -4.66 33.87
N VAL A 265 -4.11 -5.29 33.24
CA VAL A 265 -2.70 -4.86 33.24
C VAL A 265 -2.50 -3.52 32.51
N ILE A 266 -3.40 -3.14 31.60
CA ILE A 266 -3.34 -1.87 30.87
C ILE A 266 -4.57 -1.02 31.20
N ASN A 267 -4.32 0.20 31.68
CA ASN A 267 -5.37 1.20 31.95
C ASN A 267 -6.22 1.47 30.69
N TYR A 268 -7.55 1.34 30.80
CA TYR A 268 -8.50 1.61 29.71
C TYR A 268 -8.35 3.00 29.09
N GLN A 269 -7.99 4.02 29.90
CA GLN A 269 -7.69 5.37 29.41
C GLN A 269 -6.49 5.38 28.44
N LEU A 270 -5.39 4.72 28.81
CA LEU A 270 -4.20 4.62 27.95
C LEU A 270 -4.53 3.88 26.65
N LEU A 271 -5.33 2.80 26.75
CA LEU A 271 -5.74 2.02 25.59
C LEU A 271 -6.59 2.84 24.61
N ASN A 272 -7.53 3.63 25.12
CA ASN A 272 -8.35 4.54 24.30
C ASN A 272 -7.49 5.64 23.64
N VAL A 273 -6.53 6.23 24.36
CA VAL A 273 -5.58 7.20 23.78
C VAL A 273 -4.75 6.57 22.67
N LEU A 274 -4.23 5.35 22.86
CA LEU A 274 -3.47 4.64 21.83
C LEU A 274 -4.33 4.36 20.58
N LEU A 275 -5.60 3.96 20.74
CA LEU A 275 -6.53 3.77 19.62
C LEU A 275 -6.81 5.08 18.85
N ILE A 276 -6.93 6.21 19.55
CA ILE A 276 -7.07 7.54 18.92
C ILE A 276 -5.79 7.88 18.14
N VAL A 277 -4.61 7.72 18.74
CA VAL A 277 -3.31 7.95 18.08
C VAL A 277 -3.14 7.08 16.84
N ARG A 278 -3.50 5.80 16.91
CA ARG A 278 -3.54 4.87 15.77
C ARG A 278 -4.42 5.42 14.64
N ASN A 279 -5.65 5.80 14.94
CA ASN A 279 -6.59 6.26 13.93
C ASN A 279 -6.13 7.57 13.29
N VAL A 280 -5.57 8.51 14.06
CA VAL A 280 -4.97 9.75 13.56
C VAL A 280 -3.76 9.46 12.65
N LEU A 281 -2.84 8.57 13.06
CA LEU A 281 -1.67 8.16 12.27
C LEU A 281 -2.08 7.56 10.92
N ILE A 282 -3.09 6.69 10.93
CA ILE A 282 -3.67 6.09 9.71
C ILE A 282 -4.26 7.18 8.81
N VAL A 283 -5.14 8.04 9.33
CA VAL A 283 -5.84 9.09 8.56
C VAL A 283 -4.87 10.09 7.94
N ILE A 284 -3.88 10.56 8.71
CA ILE A 284 -2.83 11.48 8.22
C ILE A 284 -1.99 10.84 7.11
N SER A 285 -1.81 9.52 7.12
CA SER A 285 -1.00 8.84 6.10
C SER A 285 -1.62 8.85 4.69
N TYR A 286 -2.95 8.86 4.54
CA TYR A 286 -3.58 8.71 3.22
C TYR A 286 -3.30 9.88 2.26
N PRO A 287 -3.41 11.17 2.66
CA PRO A 287 -3.01 12.28 1.81
C PRO A 287 -1.55 12.19 1.36
N PHE A 288 -0.61 11.78 2.23
CA PHE A 288 0.79 11.61 1.86
C PHE A 288 1.00 10.48 0.84
N ARG A 289 0.36 9.32 1.05
CA ARG A 289 0.40 8.21 0.08
C ARG A 289 -0.11 8.67 -1.29
N PHE A 290 -1.29 9.31 -1.34
CA PHE A 290 -1.86 9.87 -2.57
C PHE A 290 -0.96 10.94 -3.23
N ALA A 291 -0.41 11.87 -2.46
CA ALA A 291 0.50 12.90 -2.96
C ALA A 291 1.77 12.31 -3.60
N ILE A 292 2.31 11.22 -3.06
CA ILE A 292 3.43 10.49 -3.67
C ILE A 292 3.03 9.84 -5.00
N TYR A 293 1.81 9.29 -5.12
CA TYR A 293 1.30 8.80 -6.41
C TYR A 293 1.19 9.91 -7.44
N CYS A 294 0.64 11.07 -7.07
CA CYS A 294 0.57 12.26 -7.93
C CYS A 294 1.95 12.81 -8.32
N GLY A 295 2.89 12.91 -7.37
CA GLY A 295 4.20 13.52 -7.62
C GLY A 295 5.17 12.62 -8.39
N MET A 296 5.29 11.35 -7.98
CA MET A 296 6.35 10.46 -8.48
C MET A 296 5.92 9.50 -9.60
N SER A 297 4.63 9.15 -9.72
CA SER A 297 4.20 8.29 -10.83
C SER A 297 3.83 9.13 -12.06
N GLN A 298 4.61 9.00 -13.12
CA GLN A 298 4.20 9.50 -14.45
C GLN A 298 2.98 8.73 -14.94
N GLN A 299 3.00 7.38 -14.82
CA GLN A 299 1.90 6.49 -15.23
C GLN A 299 0.57 6.84 -14.55
N PHE A 300 0.56 7.14 -13.26
CA PHE A 300 -0.66 7.58 -12.55
C PHE A 300 -1.15 8.94 -13.04
N ARG A 301 -0.25 9.93 -13.21
CA ARG A 301 -0.60 11.24 -13.74
C ARG A 301 -1.21 11.17 -15.13
N ASP A 302 -0.71 10.30 -16.00
CA ASP A 302 -1.25 10.14 -17.34
C ASP A 302 -2.64 9.47 -17.32
N VAL A 303 -2.88 8.48 -16.45
CA VAL A 303 -4.21 7.90 -16.23
C VAL A 303 -5.20 8.92 -15.65
N VAL A 304 -4.78 9.70 -14.64
CA VAL A 304 -5.61 10.78 -14.07
C VAL A 304 -5.93 11.84 -15.13
N ARG A 305 -4.92 12.27 -15.90
CA ARG A 305 -5.14 13.21 -17.02
C ARG A 305 -6.10 12.63 -18.05
N GLN A 306 -6.01 11.34 -18.40
CA GLN A 306 -6.97 10.69 -19.31
C GLN A 306 -8.40 10.68 -18.74
N MET A 307 -8.58 10.36 -17.45
CA MET A 307 -9.89 10.39 -16.80
C MET A 307 -10.52 11.79 -16.81
N PHE A 308 -9.74 12.85 -16.56
CA PHE A 308 -10.25 14.24 -16.54
C PHE A 308 -10.34 14.89 -17.93
N THR A 309 -9.55 14.46 -18.92
CA THR A 309 -9.50 15.12 -20.24
C THR A 309 -10.40 14.43 -21.28
N GLY A 310 -10.98 13.26 -20.98
CA GLY A 310 -11.92 12.54 -21.85
C GLY A 310 -11.36 11.98 -23.17
N LYS A 311 -10.13 12.33 -23.54
CA LYS A 311 -9.48 11.88 -24.78
C LYS A 311 -8.97 10.45 -24.64
N LEU A 312 -9.74 9.51 -25.18
CA LEU A 312 -9.38 8.10 -25.32
C LEU A 312 -8.23 7.93 -26.34
N LEU A 313 -6.98 8.08 -25.87
CA LEU A 313 -5.79 7.87 -26.70
C LEU A 313 -5.67 6.37 -27.07
N PRO A 314 -5.46 5.99 -28.35
CA PRO A 314 -5.50 4.58 -28.75
C PRO A 314 -4.51 3.70 -28.00
N ARG A 315 -5.00 2.53 -27.61
CA ARG A 315 -4.34 1.45 -26.82
C ARG A 315 -3.03 0.89 -27.39
N ILE A 316 -2.60 1.38 -28.56
CA ILE A 316 -1.57 0.83 -29.44
C ILE A 316 -0.15 1.17 -28.95
N VAL A 317 0.06 2.34 -28.35
CA VAL A 317 1.41 2.76 -27.88
C VAL A 317 1.88 1.88 -26.71
N HIS A 318 1.00 1.61 -25.74
CA HIS A 318 1.37 0.94 -24.50
C HIS A 318 1.70 -0.55 -24.67
N ASP A 319 1.15 -1.20 -25.71
CA ASP A 319 1.40 -2.62 -26.00
C ASP A 319 2.67 -2.81 -26.86
N LYS A 320 2.94 -1.86 -27.77
CA LYS A 320 4.22 -1.80 -28.51
C LYS A 320 5.39 -1.58 -27.55
N ASP A 321 5.19 -0.78 -26.50
CA ASP A 321 6.17 -0.59 -25.43
C ASP A 321 6.33 -1.81 -24.51
N ASN A 322 5.27 -2.52 -24.16
CA ASN A 322 5.41 -3.75 -23.36
C ASN A 322 6.11 -4.88 -24.16
N SER A 323 5.72 -5.06 -25.43
CA SER A 323 6.33 -6.07 -26.32
C SER A 323 7.80 -5.78 -26.60
N THR A 324 8.18 -4.53 -26.89
CA THR A 324 9.60 -4.16 -27.05
C THR A 324 10.38 -4.23 -25.74
N THR A 325 9.77 -3.95 -24.58
CA THR A 325 10.44 -4.15 -23.28
C THR A 325 10.70 -5.63 -22.99
N MET A 326 9.75 -6.53 -23.32
CA MET A 326 10.00 -7.97 -23.20
C MET A 326 11.11 -8.44 -24.16
N ALA A 327 11.10 -7.99 -25.41
CA ALA A 327 12.14 -8.34 -26.39
C ALA A 327 13.54 -7.81 -26.00
N LEU A 328 13.63 -6.61 -25.41
CA LEU A 328 14.91 -6.02 -25.01
C LEU A 328 15.48 -6.65 -23.74
N VAL A 329 14.62 -7.06 -22.79
CA VAL A 329 15.06 -7.81 -21.59
C VAL A 329 15.47 -9.23 -21.96
N GLN A 330 14.77 -9.88 -22.90
CA GLN A 330 15.15 -11.19 -23.42
C GLN A 330 16.55 -11.13 -24.07
N THR A 331 16.77 -10.19 -25.00
CA THR A 331 18.06 -10.05 -25.70
C THR A 331 19.24 -9.60 -24.82
N THR A 332 19.02 -8.94 -23.68
CA THR A 332 20.09 -8.71 -22.70
C THR A 332 20.38 -9.94 -21.84
N MET A 333 19.40 -10.79 -21.55
CA MET A 333 19.63 -12.06 -20.83
C MET A 333 20.27 -13.12 -21.72
N ASP A 334 19.84 -13.26 -22.97
CA ASP A 334 20.38 -14.25 -23.91
C ASP A 334 21.89 -13.99 -24.17
N ARG A 335 22.28 -12.71 -24.31
CA ARG A 335 23.69 -12.28 -24.36
C ARG A 335 24.49 -12.64 -23.11
N GLU A 336 23.86 -12.60 -21.93
CA GLU A 336 24.51 -12.93 -20.66
C GLU A 336 24.64 -14.44 -20.40
N SER A 337 23.96 -15.27 -21.21
CA SER A 337 24.14 -16.72 -21.28
C SER A 337 25.16 -17.15 -22.34
N ASP A 338 25.20 -16.50 -23.51
CA ASP A 338 26.21 -16.80 -24.53
C ASP A 338 27.63 -16.37 -24.10
N GLU A 339 27.79 -15.32 -23.30
CA GLU A 339 29.10 -14.94 -22.70
C GLU A 339 29.53 -15.87 -21.53
N LYS A 340 28.76 -16.93 -21.23
CA LYS A 340 29.06 -17.94 -20.19
C LYS A 340 29.24 -19.36 -20.73
N ARG A 341 29.27 -19.53 -22.05
CA ARG A 341 29.43 -20.82 -22.74
C ARG A 341 30.70 -20.86 -23.57
#